data_AF-A0A972X0N1-F1
#
_entry.id   AF-A0A972X0N1-F1
#
_cell.length_a   1.000
_cell.length_b   1.000
_cell.length_c   1.000
_cell.angle_alpha   90.00
_cell.angle_beta   90.00
_cell.angle_gamma   90.00
#
_symmetry.space_group_name_H-M   'P 1'
#
loop_
_entity.id
_entity.type
_entity.pdbx_description
1 polymer ?
#
loop_
_entity_poly.entity_id
_entity_poly.type
_entity_poly.pdbx_seq_one_letter_code
_entity_poly.pdbx_strand_id
1 'polypeptide(L)'
;MLKSLADSLPNAVESVRDAWVNYGDPRSIIKFDEVSAHVSTNRVFRLTMSDSSHLIAKVSSYGSYFLFAEDHDRLARCSSQLRGGRWSGFLAEVLSKNGRPYTWYDGSCWAVFYTDVHRGEGLPRILTDVDVVTLARELAEF
;
A
#
# COMPACT_ATOMS: atom_id res chain seq x y z
N MET A 1 1.34 -3.22 -30.59
CA MET A 1 0.06 -2.77 -29.99
C MET A 1 0.33 -2.51 -28.52
N LEU A 2 0.44 -1.24 -28.11
CA LEU A 2 0.66 -0.86 -26.71
C LEU A 2 -0.65 -1.05 -25.95
N LYS A 3 -0.72 -2.04 -25.04
CA LYS A 3 -1.81 -2.13 -24.06
C LYS A 3 -1.81 -0.85 -23.24
N SER A 4 -2.97 -0.21 -23.11
CA SER A 4 -3.15 0.92 -22.20
C SER A 4 -2.72 0.50 -20.79
N LEU A 5 -1.95 1.34 -20.08
CA LEU A 5 -1.58 1.11 -18.67
C LEU A 5 -2.83 0.93 -17.78
N ALA A 6 -3.96 1.54 -18.18
CA ALA A 6 -5.25 1.41 -17.50
C ALA A 6 -5.86 -0.01 -17.61
N ASP A 7 -5.47 -0.80 -18.62
CA ASP A 7 -5.95 -2.18 -18.84
C ASP A 7 -5.02 -3.26 -18.24
N SER A 8 -4.04 -2.87 -17.43
CA SER A 8 -2.99 -3.79 -16.95
C SER A 8 -3.44 -4.79 -15.88
N LEU A 9 -4.60 -4.56 -15.24
CA LEU A 9 -5.19 -5.42 -14.21
C LEU A 9 -6.74 -5.40 -14.25
N PRO A 10 -7.37 -6.05 -15.24
CA PRO A 10 -8.83 -6.09 -15.35
C PRO A 10 -9.50 -6.76 -14.13
N ASN A 11 -8.80 -7.70 -13.49
CA ASN A 11 -9.33 -8.54 -12.41
C ASN A 11 -8.77 -8.16 -11.02
N ALA A 12 -8.35 -6.91 -10.82
CA ALA A 12 -7.68 -6.53 -9.57
C ALA A 12 -8.53 -6.75 -8.32
N VAL A 13 -9.85 -6.61 -8.43
CA VAL A 13 -10.76 -6.85 -7.29
C VAL A 13 -10.81 -8.34 -6.96
N GLU A 14 -10.85 -9.24 -7.94
CA GLU A 14 -10.71 -10.67 -7.69
C GLU A 14 -9.36 -10.99 -7.05
N SER A 15 -8.26 -10.44 -7.57
CA SER A 15 -6.92 -10.63 -7.00
C SER A 15 -6.84 -10.21 -5.53
N VAL A 16 -7.48 -9.09 -5.15
CA VAL A 16 -7.57 -8.69 -3.73
C VAL A 16 -8.37 -9.71 -2.91
N ARG A 17 -9.49 -10.22 -3.44
CA ARG A 17 -10.30 -11.23 -2.74
C ARG A 17 -9.52 -12.53 -2.54
N ASP A 18 -8.86 -13.02 -3.57
CA ASP A 18 -8.06 -14.25 -3.52
C ASP A 18 -6.88 -14.10 -2.56
N ALA A 19 -6.21 -12.95 -2.61
CA ALA A 19 -5.14 -12.62 -1.66
C ALA A 19 -5.66 -12.54 -0.22
N TRP A 20 -6.88 -12.04 0.02
CA TRP A 20 -7.47 -11.94 1.35
C TRP A 20 -7.91 -13.30 1.90
N VAL A 21 -8.54 -14.13 1.06
CA VAL A 21 -8.87 -15.53 1.39
C VAL A 21 -7.59 -16.30 1.74
N ASN A 22 -6.52 -16.12 0.96
CA ASN A 22 -5.23 -16.73 1.26
C ASN A 22 -4.59 -16.17 2.54
N TYR A 23 -4.75 -14.87 2.83
CA TYR A 23 -4.28 -14.26 4.08
C TYR A 23 -4.93 -14.97 5.28
N GLY A 24 -6.24 -15.25 5.20
CA GLY A 24 -6.95 -16.15 6.12
C GLY A 24 -7.53 -15.47 7.36
N ASP A 25 -7.75 -14.15 7.29
CA ASP A 25 -8.46 -13.40 8.32
C ASP A 25 -9.98 -13.57 8.17
N PRO A 26 -10.73 -13.77 9.26
CA PRO A 26 -12.16 -14.07 9.20
C PRO A 26 -13.04 -12.89 8.78
N ARG A 27 -12.55 -11.65 8.84
CA ARG A 27 -13.31 -10.48 8.41
C ARG A 27 -13.57 -10.56 6.91
N SER A 28 -14.77 -10.24 6.45
CA SER A 28 -15.06 -10.16 5.02
C SER A 28 -14.87 -8.74 4.49
N ILE A 29 -14.47 -8.61 3.23
CA ILE A 29 -14.41 -7.31 2.55
C ILE A 29 -15.82 -6.96 2.08
N ILE A 30 -16.40 -5.89 2.62
CA ILE A 30 -17.76 -5.45 2.28
C ILE A 30 -17.80 -4.36 1.22
N LYS A 31 -16.72 -3.59 1.06
CA LYS A 31 -16.63 -2.50 0.07
C LYS A 31 -15.22 -2.32 -0.45
N PHE A 32 -15.12 -1.97 -1.72
CA PHE A 32 -13.90 -1.54 -2.40
C PHE A 32 -14.08 -0.10 -2.86
N ASP A 33 -13.25 0.80 -2.36
CA ASP A 33 -13.12 2.17 -2.85
C ASP A 33 -11.76 2.30 -3.56
N GLU A 34 -11.76 2.44 -4.88
CA GLU A 34 -10.51 2.62 -5.62
C GLU A 34 -9.93 4.02 -5.36
N VAL A 35 -8.69 4.06 -4.89
CA VAL A 35 -7.94 5.28 -4.52
C VAL A 35 -6.60 5.36 -5.29
N SER A 36 -6.53 4.67 -6.41
CA SER A 36 -5.39 4.66 -7.32
C SER A 36 -5.04 6.08 -7.78
N ALA A 37 -3.75 6.42 -7.78
CA ALA A 37 -3.28 7.67 -8.41
C ALA A 37 -3.28 7.61 -9.95
N HIS A 38 -3.52 6.42 -10.53
CA HIS A 38 -3.57 6.16 -11.98
C HIS A 38 -2.31 6.57 -12.77
N VAL A 39 -1.16 6.65 -12.10
CA VAL A 39 0.15 6.95 -12.70
C VAL A 39 1.00 5.71 -13.00
N SER A 40 0.51 4.51 -12.68
CA SER A 40 1.22 3.24 -12.87
C SER A 40 0.23 2.09 -13.06
N THR A 41 0.75 0.86 -13.23
CA THR A 41 -0.06 -0.38 -13.24
C THR A 41 -0.55 -0.78 -11.85
N ASN A 42 -0.24 -0.03 -10.80
CA ASN A 42 -0.73 -0.32 -9.46
C ASN A 42 -2.21 0.07 -9.36
N ARG A 43 -3.03 -0.84 -8.84
CA ARG A 43 -4.38 -0.53 -8.37
C ARG A 43 -4.40 -0.56 -6.86
N VAL A 44 -4.91 0.51 -6.26
CA VAL A 44 -4.95 0.68 -4.80
C VAL A 44 -6.39 0.86 -4.38
N PHE A 45 -6.82 0.06 -3.40
CA PHE A 45 -8.18 0.07 -2.87
C PHE A 45 -8.14 0.37 -1.38
N ARG A 46 -9.01 1.28 -0.95
CA ARG A 46 -9.42 1.36 0.44
C ARG A 46 -10.55 0.37 0.64
N LEU A 47 -10.33 -0.61 1.50
CA LEU A 47 -11.27 -1.66 1.83
C LEU A 47 -12.07 -1.24 3.06
N THR A 48 -13.38 -1.48 3.04
CA THR A 48 -14.17 -1.54 4.27
C THR A 48 -14.40 -2.99 4.62
N MET A 49 -14.08 -3.35 5.85
CA MET A 49 -14.21 -4.70 6.39
C MET A 49 -15.54 -4.88 7.11
N SER A 50 -15.95 -6.12 7.35
CA SER A 50 -17.22 -6.46 8.01
C SER A 50 -17.35 -5.94 9.45
N ASP A 51 -16.23 -5.63 10.10
CA ASP A 51 -16.16 -5.02 11.44
C ASP A 51 -16.09 -3.48 11.38
N SER A 52 -16.35 -2.88 10.21
CA SER A 52 -16.19 -1.45 9.92
C SER A 52 -14.74 -0.93 9.94
N SER A 53 -13.74 -1.79 10.14
CA SER A 53 -12.34 -1.39 10.02
C SER A 53 -11.96 -1.14 8.54
N HIS A 54 -10.86 -0.43 8.34
CA HIS A 54 -10.34 -0.11 7.02
C HIS A 54 -8.94 -0.65 6.81
N LEU A 55 -8.69 -1.14 5.60
CA LEU A 55 -7.39 -1.59 5.13
C LEU A 55 -7.10 -0.97 3.76
N ILE A 56 -5.82 -0.88 3.41
CA ILE A 56 -5.40 -0.55 2.05
C ILE A 56 -4.90 -1.82 1.38
N ALA A 57 -5.46 -2.15 0.22
CA ALA A 57 -4.93 -3.20 -0.64
C ALA A 57 -4.25 -2.57 -1.85
N LYS A 58 -3.05 -3.04 -2.19
CA LYS A 58 -2.35 -2.69 -3.43
C LYS A 58 -2.15 -3.95 -4.24
N VAL A 59 -2.51 -3.88 -5.52
CA VAL A 59 -2.28 -4.95 -6.51
C VAL A 59 -1.43 -4.40 -7.64
N SER A 60 -0.51 -5.21 -8.14
CA SER A 60 0.33 -4.89 -9.28
C SER A 60 0.63 -6.15 -10.12
N SER A 61 0.90 -5.96 -11.40
CA SER A 61 1.32 -7.02 -12.34
C SER A 61 2.62 -6.66 -13.08
N TYR A 62 3.27 -5.56 -12.72
CA TYR A 62 4.40 -5.02 -13.47
C TYR A 62 5.70 -5.06 -12.69
N GLY A 63 6.75 -5.59 -13.31
CA GLY A 63 8.08 -5.69 -12.72
C GLY A 63 8.36 -7.10 -12.21
N SER A 64 9.01 -7.20 -11.05
CA SER A 64 9.40 -8.47 -10.44
C SER A 64 8.72 -8.66 -9.10
N TYR A 65 8.04 -9.80 -8.92
CA TYR A 65 7.47 -10.17 -7.62
C TYR A 65 8.53 -10.23 -6.52
N PHE A 66 9.75 -10.68 -6.83
CA PHE A 66 10.84 -10.72 -5.85
C PHE A 66 11.18 -9.31 -5.34
N LEU A 67 11.31 -8.33 -6.24
CA LEU A 67 11.57 -6.93 -5.87
C LEU A 67 10.39 -6.34 -5.11
N PHE A 68 9.16 -6.70 -5.47
CA PHE A 68 7.97 -6.30 -4.71
C PHE A 68 8.01 -6.85 -3.29
N ALA A 69 8.26 -8.14 -3.10
CA ALA A 69 8.34 -8.74 -1.77
C ALA A 69 9.49 -8.14 -0.94
N GLU A 70 10.65 -7.92 -1.54
CA GLU A 70 11.82 -7.32 -0.90
C GLU A 70 11.57 -5.86 -0.48
N ASP A 71 10.90 -5.07 -1.32
CA ASP A 71 10.48 -3.69 -0.99
C ASP A 71 9.58 -3.66 0.25
N HIS A 72 8.62 -4.58 0.33
CA HIS A 72 7.69 -4.65 1.46
C HIS A 72 8.34 -5.18 2.75
N ASP A 73 9.36 -6.03 2.64
CA ASP A 73 10.22 -6.41 3.78
C ASP A 73 11.01 -5.20 4.32
N ARG A 74 11.61 -4.41 3.41
CA ARG A 74 12.31 -3.17 3.78
C ARG A 74 11.38 -2.15 4.43
N LEU A 75 10.18 -1.94 3.88
CA LEU A 75 9.19 -1.03 4.44
C LEU A 75 8.73 -1.47 5.84
N ALA A 76 8.48 -2.77 6.03
CA ALA A 76 8.11 -3.30 7.34
C ALA A 76 9.21 -3.09 8.39
N ARG A 77 10.46 -3.39 8.02
CA ARG A 77 11.61 -3.18 8.89
C ARG A 77 11.79 -1.71 9.22
N CYS A 78 11.69 -0.83 8.22
CA CYS A 78 11.76 0.61 8.40
C CYS A 78 10.66 1.08 9.37
N SER A 79 9.39 0.71 9.14
CA SER A 79 8.28 1.07 10.04
C SER A 79 8.55 0.63 11.47
N SER A 80 9.03 -0.60 11.67
CA SER A 80 9.40 -1.11 12.99
C SER A 80 10.52 -0.29 13.67
N GLN A 81 11.48 0.23 12.90
CA GLN A 81 12.59 1.04 13.43
C GLN A 81 12.15 2.46 13.81
N LEU A 82 11.11 2.99 13.17
CA LEU A 82 10.56 4.33 13.45
C LEU A 82 9.62 4.36 14.66
N ARG A 83 9.17 3.19 15.16
CA ARG A 83 8.22 3.09 16.29
C ARG A 83 8.79 3.74 17.55
N GLY A 84 7.99 4.59 18.17
CA GLY A 84 8.37 5.34 19.38
C GLY A 84 9.28 6.55 19.12
N GLY A 85 9.71 6.78 17.87
CA GLY A 85 10.41 7.98 17.45
C GLY A 85 9.48 9.06 16.89
N ARG A 86 10.06 10.18 16.43
CA ARG A 86 9.28 11.30 15.87
C ARG A 86 8.51 10.95 14.58
N TRP A 87 8.97 9.94 13.84
CA TRP A 87 8.34 9.46 12.61
C TRP A 87 7.43 8.24 12.86
N SER A 88 7.10 7.95 14.11
CA SER A 88 6.17 6.87 14.44
C SER A 88 4.83 7.12 13.75
N GLY A 89 4.37 6.14 12.96
CA GLY A 89 3.13 6.25 12.18
C GLY A 89 3.26 6.99 10.85
N PHE A 90 4.48 7.38 10.43
CA PHE A 90 4.71 7.96 9.10
C PHE A 90 4.48 6.95 7.97
N LEU A 91 4.89 5.69 8.19
CA LEU A 91 4.65 4.57 7.27
C LEU A 91 3.42 3.78 7.72
N ALA A 92 2.60 3.37 6.75
CA ALA A 92 1.53 2.41 6.99
C ALA A 92 2.11 1.05 7.36
N GLU A 93 1.51 0.38 8.34
CA GLU A 93 1.95 -0.94 8.77
C GLU A 93 1.46 -2.00 7.78
N VAL A 94 2.39 -2.80 7.25
CA VAL A 94 2.05 -3.93 6.37
C VAL A 94 1.49 -5.08 7.21
N LEU A 95 0.37 -5.66 6.77
CA LEU A 95 -0.18 -6.85 7.40
C LEU A 95 0.82 -8.00 7.28
N SER A 96 1.01 -8.70 8.39
CA SER A 96 2.02 -9.75 8.52
C SER A 96 1.37 -11.10 8.73
N LYS A 97 1.97 -12.15 8.17
CA LYS A 97 1.58 -13.55 8.38
C LYS A 97 2.82 -14.34 8.80
N ASN A 98 2.72 -15.08 9.91
CA ASN A 98 3.83 -15.84 10.48
C ASN A 98 5.10 -14.99 10.75
N GLY A 99 4.91 -13.77 11.24
CA GLY A 99 6.02 -12.87 11.61
C GLY A 99 6.75 -12.21 10.45
N ARG A 100 6.23 -12.31 9.22
CA ARG A 100 6.76 -11.63 8.03
C ARG A 100 5.68 -10.83 7.31
N PRO A 101 6.04 -9.75 6.59
CA PRO A 101 5.12 -9.05 5.70
C PRO A 101 4.44 -10.03 4.75
N TYR A 102 3.12 -9.98 4.72
CA TYR A 102 2.35 -10.83 3.83
C TYR A 102 2.32 -10.22 2.43
N THR A 103 2.77 -10.99 1.45
CA THR A 103 2.56 -10.72 0.04
C THR A 103 1.96 -11.95 -0.61
N TRP A 104 1.11 -11.73 -1.60
CA TRP A 104 0.46 -12.78 -2.37
C TRP A 104 0.88 -12.68 -3.83
N TYR A 105 1.01 -13.82 -4.52
CA TYR A 105 1.37 -13.90 -5.94
C TYR A 105 0.67 -15.11 -6.57
N ASP A 106 0.02 -14.92 -7.71
CA ASP A 106 -0.69 -15.97 -8.44
C ASP A 106 0.01 -16.46 -9.73
N GLY A 107 1.24 -15.99 -9.98
CA GLY A 107 1.95 -16.23 -11.23
C GLY A 107 1.87 -15.06 -12.22
N SER A 108 0.88 -14.18 -12.08
CA SER A 108 0.61 -13.07 -13.01
C SER A 108 0.53 -11.70 -12.32
N CYS A 109 0.04 -11.66 -11.09
CA CYS A 109 -0.12 -10.44 -10.30
C CYS A 109 0.17 -10.72 -8.83
N TRP A 110 0.46 -9.66 -8.10
CA TRP A 110 0.77 -9.72 -6.69
C TRP A 110 0.05 -8.64 -5.90
N ALA A 111 -0.23 -8.97 -4.64
CA ALA A 111 -1.01 -8.14 -3.74
C ALA A 111 -0.35 -8.03 -2.36
N VAL A 112 -0.66 -6.93 -1.67
CA VAL A 112 -0.25 -6.64 -0.29
C VAL A 112 -1.33 -5.84 0.40
N PHE A 113 -1.36 -5.93 1.73
CA PHE A 113 -2.31 -5.21 2.56
C PHE A 113 -1.59 -4.38 3.61
N TYR A 114 -2.13 -3.18 3.87
CA TYR A 114 -1.66 -2.25 4.87
C TYR A 114 -2.80 -1.84 5.80
N THR A 115 -2.47 -1.42 7.01
CA THR A 115 -3.39 -0.65 7.85
C THR A 115 -3.75 0.67 7.17
N ASP A 116 -4.99 1.12 7.33
CA ASP A 116 -5.35 2.49 6.93
C ASP A 116 -4.62 3.50 7.83
N VAL A 117 -4.07 4.56 7.23
CA VAL A 117 -3.38 5.63 7.97
C VAL A 117 -4.23 6.87 7.88
N HIS A 118 -4.36 7.57 9.01
CA HIS A 118 -5.10 8.83 9.03
C HIS A 118 -4.42 9.84 8.10
N ARG A 119 -5.16 10.29 7.08
CA ARG A 119 -4.67 11.35 6.19
C ARG A 119 -4.76 12.68 6.93
N GLY A 120 -3.62 13.35 7.05
CA GLY A 120 -3.56 14.74 7.50
C GLY A 120 -4.15 15.71 6.46
N GLU A 121 -4.07 17.00 6.78
CA GLU A 121 -4.47 18.06 5.86
C GLU A 121 -3.59 18.05 4.60
N GLY A 122 -4.22 18.30 3.45
CA GLY A 122 -3.50 18.39 2.18
C GLY A 122 -2.60 19.62 2.16
N LEU A 123 -1.42 19.47 1.58
CA LEU A 123 -0.54 20.60 1.30
C LEU A 123 -1.20 21.61 0.34
N PRO A 124 -0.85 22.91 0.42
CA PRO A 124 -1.32 23.89 -0.54
C PRO A 124 -0.88 23.53 -1.96
N ARG A 125 -1.64 23.98 -2.96
CA ARG A 125 -1.38 23.67 -4.38
C ARG A 125 -0.01 24.15 -4.86
N ILE A 126 0.50 25.22 -4.27
CA ILE A 126 1.82 25.78 -4.56
C ILE A 126 2.55 25.85 -3.22
N LEU A 127 3.69 25.16 -3.14
CA LEU A 127 4.57 25.17 -1.98
C LEU A 127 5.42 26.44 -1.98
N THR A 128 5.71 26.97 -0.80
CA THR A 128 6.65 28.07 -0.61
C THR A 128 8.10 27.56 -0.54
N ASP A 129 9.08 28.44 -0.70
CA ASP A 129 10.49 28.09 -0.51
C ASP A 129 10.76 27.52 0.90
N VAL A 130 10.02 28.00 1.91
CA VAL A 130 10.10 27.51 3.28
C VAL A 130 9.61 26.06 3.38
N ASP A 131 8.52 25.71 2.69
CA ASP A 131 8.01 24.34 2.64
C ASP A 131 9.04 23.40 1.99
N VAL A 132 9.68 23.84 0.90
CA VAL A 132 10.71 23.06 0.20
C VAL A 132 11.93 22.82 1.09
N VAL A 133 12.43 23.87 1.75
CA VAL A 133 13.57 23.75 2.68
C VAL A 133 13.22 22.87 3.89
N THR A 134 11.98 22.96 4.39
CA THR A 134 11.50 22.12 5.49
C THR A 134 11.44 20.66 5.07
N LEU A 135 10.85 20.35 3.91
CA LEU A 135 10.82 18.99 3.37
C LEU A 135 12.23 18.43 3.20
N ALA A 136 13.17 19.22 2.66
CA ALA A 136 14.56 18.79 2.49
C ALA A 136 15.23 18.45 3.84
N ARG A 137 14.98 19.26 4.88
CA ARG A 137 15.50 18.98 6.23
C ARG A 137 14.88 17.72 6.83
N GLU A 138 13.55 17.60 6.76
CA GLU A 138 12.84 16.43 7.30
C GLU A 138 13.26 15.13 6.60
N LEU A 139 13.49 15.17 5.28
CA LEU A 139 14.01 14.03 4.52
C LEU A 139 15.47 13.70 4.84
N ALA A 140 16.30 14.70 5.17
CA ALA A 140 17.70 14.46 5.53
C ALA A 140 17.85 13.87 6.95
N GLU A 141 16.88 14.16 7.82
CA GLU A 141 16.84 13.64 9.19
C GLU A 141 16.18 12.26 9.28
N PHE A 142 15.27 11.94 8.34
CA PHE A 142 14.63 10.64 8.18
C PHE A 142 15.61 9.57 7.66
#